data_AF-A0A935CPF9-F1
#
_entry.id   AF-A0A935CPF9-F1
#
_cell.length_a   1.000
_cell.length_b   1.000
_cell.length_c   1.000
_cell.angle_alpha   90.00
_cell.angle_beta   90.00
_cell.angle_gamma   90.00
#
_symmetry.space_group_name_H-M   'P 1'
#
loop_
_entity.id
_entity.type
_entity.pdbx_description
1 polymer ?
#
loop_
_entity_poly.entity_id
_entity_poly.type
_entity_poly.pdbx_seq_one_letter_code
_entity_poly.pdbx_strand_id
1 'polypeptide(L)'
;MSSDILRRIKRAVLAGNYAFSEKALLEMEADGLTELDIAESILNAVAIYKTLRSQSPWRQQRTEYLHIIQSTNLDGLMIYSKGKLVEEAGIERYYFLISSKKAL
;
A
#
# COMPACT_ATOMS: atom_id res chain seq x y z
N MET A 1 5.22 17.09 -2.67
CA MET A 1 4.20 16.26 -3.34
C MET A 1 4.24 14.79 -2.91
N SER A 2 5.35 14.05 -3.03
CA SER A 2 5.43 12.64 -2.54
C SER A 2 5.30 12.50 -1.01
N SER A 3 5.95 13.39 -0.25
CA SER A 3 5.85 13.40 1.24
C SER A 3 4.42 13.64 1.75
N ASP A 4 3.59 14.36 0.99
CA ASP A 4 2.20 14.62 1.38
C ASP A 4 1.33 13.37 1.18
N ILE A 5 1.49 12.68 0.04
CA ILE A 5 0.79 11.42 -0.23
C ILE A 5 1.16 10.34 0.79
N LEU A 6 2.44 10.19 1.13
CA LEU A 6 2.85 9.19 2.12
C LEU A 6 2.17 9.43 3.47
N ARG A 7 2.08 10.68 3.92
CA ARG A 7 1.38 11.03 5.17
C ARG A 7 -0.10 10.66 5.10
N ARG A 8 -0.77 10.91 3.97
CA ARG A 8 -2.17 10.55 3.75
C ARG A 8 -2.38 9.03 3.78
N ILE A 9 -1.52 8.28 3.08
CA ILE A 9 -1.52 6.80 3.13
C ILE A 9 -1.35 6.30 4.57
N LYS A 10 -0.36 6.82 5.31
CA LYS A 10 -0.14 6.44 6.71
C LYS A 10 -1.36 6.74 7.59
N ARG A 11 -2.01 7.90 7.40
CA ARG A 11 -3.23 8.26 8.14
C ARG A 11 -4.39 7.32 7.81
N ALA A 12 -4.58 6.96 6.54
CA ALA A 12 -5.59 5.98 6.15
C ALA A 12 -5.33 4.62 6.82
N VAL A 13 -4.07 4.15 6.84
CA VAL A 13 -3.70 2.91 7.52
C VAL A 13 -3.92 2.98 9.03
N LEU A 14 -3.49 4.05 9.70
CA LEU A 14 -3.73 4.26 11.14
C LEU A 14 -5.22 4.30 11.49
N ALA A 15 -6.05 4.84 10.61
CA ALA A 15 -7.49 4.91 10.80
C ALA A 15 -8.23 3.60 10.49
N GLY A 16 -7.52 2.54 10.06
CA GLY A 16 -8.15 1.30 9.59
C GLY A 16 -8.83 1.43 8.22
N ASN A 17 -8.62 2.53 7.51
CA ASN A 17 -9.19 2.80 6.19
C ASN A 17 -8.31 2.20 5.10
N TYR A 18 -8.23 0.89 5.06
CA TYR A 18 -7.53 0.17 4.01
C TYR A 18 -8.22 -1.15 3.68
N ALA A 19 -7.91 -1.71 2.52
CA ALA A 19 -8.40 -3.01 2.11
C ALA A 19 -7.37 -3.72 1.23
N PHE A 20 -7.38 -5.04 1.26
CA PHE A 20 -6.57 -5.89 0.41
C PHE A 20 -7.40 -6.43 -0.76
N SER A 21 -6.81 -6.43 -1.95
CA SER A 21 -7.33 -7.24 -3.05
C SER A 21 -7.16 -8.73 -2.74
N GLU A 22 -7.98 -9.58 -3.35
CA GLU A 22 -7.87 -11.04 -3.24
C GLU A 22 -6.44 -11.54 -3.53
N LYS A 23 -5.82 -11.02 -4.60
CA LYS A 23 -4.43 -11.34 -4.93
C LYS A 23 -3.45 -10.98 -3.81
N ALA A 24 -3.62 -9.82 -3.18
CA ALA A 24 -2.74 -9.39 -2.09
C ALA A 24 -2.88 -10.33 -0.88
N LEU A 25 -4.10 -10.77 -0.55
CA LEU A 25 -4.34 -11.74 0.52
C LEU A 25 -3.64 -13.09 0.24
N LEU A 26 -3.73 -13.59 -0.99
CA LEU A 26 -3.04 -14.83 -1.39
C LEU A 26 -1.51 -14.70 -1.31
N GLU A 27 -0.95 -13.55 -1.70
CA GLU A 27 0.49 -13.30 -1.56
C GLU A 27 0.91 -13.19 -0.09
N MET A 28 0.09 -12.55 0.76
CA MET A 28 0.34 -12.48 2.21
C MET A 28 0.34 -13.86 2.84
N GLU A 29 -0.66 -14.68 2.54
CA GLU A 29 -0.75 -16.06 3.03
C GLU A 29 0.47 -16.88 2.61
N ALA A 30 0.86 -16.79 1.33
CA ALA A 30 2.02 -17.49 0.80
C ALA A 30 3.36 -17.06 1.44
N ASP A 31 3.48 -15.78 1.81
CA ASP A 31 4.68 -15.20 2.43
C ASP A 31 4.64 -15.22 3.97
N GLY A 32 3.55 -15.71 4.58
CA GLY A 32 3.35 -15.75 6.03
C GLY A 32 3.22 -14.35 6.67
N LEU A 33 2.68 -13.39 5.92
CA LEU A 33 2.49 -12.00 6.36
C LEU A 33 1.09 -11.79 6.93
N THR A 34 1.03 -11.12 8.06
CA THR A 34 -0.23 -10.65 8.64
C THR A 34 -0.61 -9.27 8.11
N GLU A 35 -1.86 -8.86 8.31
CA GLU A 35 -2.25 -7.46 8.01
C GLU A 35 -1.42 -6.45 8.82
N LEU A 36 -1.05 -6.81 10.06
CA LEU A 36 -0.27 -5.96 10.95
C LEU A 36 1.15 -5.73 10.39
N ASP A 37 1.80 -6.78 9.86
CA ASP A 37 3.12 -6.66 9.23
C ASP A 37 3.12 -5.62 8.10
N ILE A 38 2.07 -5.65 7.27
CA ILE A 38 1.92 -4.70 6.17
C ILE A 38 1.67 -3.29 6.72
N ALA A 39 0.77 -3.15 7.69
CA ALA A 39 0.46 -1.86 8.31
C ALA A 39 1.72 -1.24 8.94
N GLU A 40 2.46 -2.00 9.74
CA GLU A 40 3.73 -1.58 10.36
C GLU A 40 4.75 -1.14 9.31
N SER A 41 4.91 -1.90 8.23
CA SER A 41 5.79 -1.51 7.12
C SER A 41 5.42 -0.16 6.52
N ILE A 42 4.13 0.10 6.28
CA ILE A 42 3.65 1.39 5.81
C ILE A 42 3.95 2.51 6.82
N LEU A 43 3.75 2.27 8.11
CA LEU A 43 4.01 3.26 9.15
C LEU A 43 5.50 3.57 9.31
N ASN A 44 6.38 2.57 9.12
CA ASN A 44 7.82 2.73 9.15
C ASN A 44 8.38 3.42 7.89
N ALA A 45 7.64 3.41 6.77
CA ALA A 45 8.15 3.93 5.51
C ALA A 45 8.54 5.42 5.59
N VAL A 46 9.76 5.76 5.17
CA VAL A 46 10.22 7.16 5.15
C VAL A 46 9.94 7.86 3.82
N ALA A 47 9.73 7.09 2.75
CA ALA A 47 9.45 7.57 1.41
C ALA A 47 8.60 6.57 0.63
N ILE A 48 7.92 7.06 -0.42
CA ILE A 48 7.37 6.21 -1.48
C ILE A 48 8.53 5.89 -2.43
N TYR A 49 8.84 4.61 -2.61
CA TYR A 49 9.93 4.15 -3.47
C TYR A 49 9.68 4.54 -4.93
N LYS A 50 8.47 4.27 -5.43
CA LYS A 50 8.10 4.59 -6.81
C LYS A 50 6.61 4.91 -6.92
N THR A 51 6.26 5.93 -7.69
CA THR A 51 4.88 6.20 -8.08
C THR A 51 4.70 5.90 -9.56
N LEU A 52 3.73 5.06 -9.90
CA LEU A 52 3.39 4.68 -11.27
C LEU A 52 2.03 5.25 -11.63
N ARG A 53 1.85 5.69 -12.87
CA ARG A 53 0.52 6.00 -13.40
C ARG A 53 -0.16 4.70 -13.82
N SER A 54 -1.39 4.46 -13.35
CA SER A 54 -2.17 3.29 -13.74
C SER A 54 -2.58 3.36 -15.21
N GLN A 55 -2.27 2.29 -15.95
CA GLN A 55 -2.63 2.11 -17.36
C GLN A 55 -3.82 1.16 -17.55
N SER A 56 -4.48 0.73 -16.47
CA SER A 56 -5.63 -0.18 -16.57
C SER A 56 -6.71 0.41 -17.51
N PRO A 57 -7.37 -0.40 -18.35
CA PRO A 57 -8.52 0.06 -19.12
C PRO A 57 -9.78 0.22 -18.25
N TRP A 58 -9.83 -0.42 -17.08
CA TRP A 58 -11.00 -0.46 -16.18
C TRP A 58 -11.05 0.69 -15.15
N ARG A 59 -10.39 1.82 -15.43
CA ARG A 59 -10.30 2.96 -14.48
C ARG A 59 -11.65 3.65 -14.40
N GLN A 60 -12.09 3.94 -13.19
CA GLN A 60 -13.28 4.78 -12.98
C GLN A 60 -12.94 6.27 -13.05
N GLN A 61 -11.67 6.65 -12.83
CA GLN A 61 -11.21 8.03 -12.89
C GLN A 61 -10.14 8.27 -13.96
N ARG A 62 -10.01 9.54 -14.36
CA ARG A 62 -9.14 9.99 -15.46
C ARG A 62 -7.65 9.76 -15.19
N THR A 63 -7.22 9.63 -13.93
CA THR A 63 -5.83 9.30 -13.54
C THR A 63 -5.81 8.63 -12.16
N GLU A 64 -5.37 7.37 -12.10
CA GLU A 64 -5.08 6.65 -10.85
C GLU A 64 -3.56 6.48 -10.72
N TYR A 65 -3.00 6.68 -9.54
CA TYR A 65 -1.59 6.45 -9.24
C TYR A 65 -1.43 5.22 -8.34
N LEU A 66 -0.41 4.41 -8.63
CA LEU A 66 0.01 3.30 -7.80
C LEU A 66 1.29 3.71 -7.06
N HIS A 67 1.28 3.57 -5.75
CA HIS A 67 2.40 3.86 -4.87
C HIS A 67 3.04 2.55 -4.46
N ILE A 68 4.33 2.43 -4.78
CA ILE A 68 5.18 1.34 -4.36
C ILE A 68 5.93 1.81 -3.13
N ILE A 69 5.80 1.08 -2.04
CA ILE A 69 6.43 1.37 -0.75
C ILE A 69 7.24 0.14 -0.36
N GLN A 70 8.51 0.35 -0.05
CA GLN A 70 9.43 -0.66 0.45
C GLN A 70 9.92 -0.20 1.82
N SER A 71 9.61 -0.98 2.85
CA SER A 71 9.91 -0.63 4.24
C SER A 71 9.84 -1.88 5.13
N THR A 72 10.41 -1.80 6.32
CA THR A 72 10.40 -2.90 7.30
C THR A 72 9.16 -2.86 8.20
N ASN A 73 8.62 -4.01 8.58
CA ASN A 73 7.76 -4.11 9.77
C ASN A 73 8.57 -3.89 11.07
N LEU A 74 7.98 -4.08 12.25
CA LEU A 74 8.68 -3.90 13.53
C LEU A 74 9.73 -4.99 13.82
N ASP A 75 9.63 -6.16 13.18
CA ASP A 75 10.64 -7.24 13.24
C ASP A 75 11.83 -7.02 12.28
N GLY A 76 11.85 -5.92 11.54
CA GLY A 76 12.88 -5.64 10.54
C GLY A 76 12.68 -6.38 9.21
N LEU A 77 11.53 -7.02 9.00
CA LEU A 77 11.19 -7.74 7.78
C LEU A 77 10.93 -6.78 6.63
N MET A 78 11.73 -6.86 5.57
CA MET A 78 11.54 -6.03 4.38
C MET A 78 10.28 -6.44 3.61
N ILE A 79 9.34 -5.50 3.45
CA ILE A 79 8.07 -5.72 2.76
C ILE A 79 7.95 -4.75 1.60
N TYR A 80 7.62 -5.30 0.43
CA TYR A 80 7.28 -4.56 -0.77
C TYR A 80 5.76 -4.52 -0.91
N SER A 81 5.18 -3.32 -0.92
CA SER A 81 3.75 -3.12 -1.10
C SER A 81 3.47 -2.24 -2.30
N LYS A 82 2.37 -2.53 -2.99
CA LYS A 82 1.85 -1.70 -4.08
C LYS A 82 0.37 -1.44 -3.82
N GLY A 83 0.01 -0.18 -3.71
CA GLY A 83 -1.38 0.20 -3.51
C GLY A 83 -1.76 1.51 -4.17
N LYS A 84 -3.01 1.90 -4.02
CA LYS A 84 -3.54 3.17 -4.48
C LYS A 84 -4.32 3.84 -3.36
N LEU A 85 -4.21 5.17 -3.27
CA LEU A 85 -5.02 5.98 -2.37
C LEU A 85 -6.22 6.50 -3.16
N VAL A 86 -7.42 6.25 -2.64
CA VAL A 86 -8.68 6.69 -3.26
C VAL A 86 -9.50 7.41 -2.20
N GLU A 87 -10.16 8.49 -2.59
CA GLU A 87 -11.16 9.16 -1.74
C GLU A 87 -12.55 8.67 -2.14
N GLU A 88 -13.27 8.08 -1.19
CA GLU A 88 -14.62 7.57 -1.36
C GLU A 88 -15.51 8.16 -0.27
N ALA A 89 -16.57 8.88 -0.68
CA ALA A 89 -17.49 9.56 0.25
C ALA A 89 -16.77 10.46 1.29
N GLY A 90 -15.69 11.13 0.89
CA GLY A 90 -14.90 12.00 1.77
C GLY A 90 -13.93 11.27 2.70
N ILE A 91 -13.81 9.95 2.58
CA ILE A 91 -12.86 9.13 3.36
C ILE A 91 -11.75 8.64 2.45
N GLU A 92 -10.51 8.90 2.85
CA GLU A 92 -9.34 8.34 2.18
C GLU A 92 -9.17 6.88 2.56
N ARG A 93 -9.19 6.00 1.56
CA ARG A 93 -8.94 4.57 1.72
C ARG A 93 -7.74 4.14 0.89
N TYR A 94 -6.85 3.37 1.50
CA TYR A 94 -5.69 2.80 0.81
C TYR A 94 -5.95 1.35 0.40
N TYR A 95 -5.89 1.06 -0.89
CA TYR A 95 -6.12 -0.27 -1.43
C TYR A 95 -4.80 -0.96 -1.76
N PHE A 96 -4.50 -2.06 -1.07
CA PHE A 96 -3.35 -2.91 -1.34
C PHE A 96 -3.66 -3.88 -2.49
N LEU A 97 -2.87 -3.80 -3.56
CA LEU A 97 -3.04 -4.62 -4.76
C LEU A 97 -2.06 -5.79 -4.80
N ILE A 98 -0.90 -5.61 -4.18
CA ILE A 98 0.19 -6.59 -4.06
C ILE A 98 0.91 -6.28 -2.75
N SER A 99 1.27 -7.33 -2.04
CA SER A 99 2.08 -7.30 -0.82
C SER A 99 2.99 -8.50 -0.90
N SER A 100 4.29 -8.28 -1.05
CA SER A 100 5.23 -9.37 -1.21
C SER A 100 6.49 -9.17 -0.39
N LYS A 101 7.04 -10.29 0.07
CA LYS A 101 8.39 -10.41 0.62
C LYS A 101 9.27 -11.06 -0.43
N LYS A 102 9.72 -10.29 -1.42
CA LYS A 102 10.90 -10.65 -2.22
C LYS A 102 11.79 -9.43 -2.41
N ALA A 103 12.63 -9.17 -1.40
CA ALA A 103 13.97 -8.69 -1.69
C ALA A 103 14.85 -9.93 -1.81
N LEU A 104 15.17 -10.32 -3.05
CA LEU A 104 16.45 -10.95 -3.34
C LEU A 104 17.49 -9.84 -3.38
#